data_AF-A0A1A2NIX1-F1
#
_entry.id   AF-A0A1A2NIX1-F1
#
_cell.length_a   1.000
_cell.length_b   1.000
_cell.length_c   1.000
_cell.angle_alpha   90.00
_cell.angle_beta   90.00
_cell.angle_gamma   90.00
#
_symmetry.space_group_name_H-M   'P 1'
#
loop_
_entity.id
_entity.type
_entity.pdbx_description
1 polymer ?
#
loop_
_entity_poly.entity_id
_entity_poly.type
_entity_poly.pdbx_seq_one_letter_code
_entity_poly.pdbx_strand_id
1 'polypeptide(L)'
;MTTNDVVVATSAADSAAVDEVRSRYAELLGRQAALGAAVFAAVGTAGPGFDDAHRAVQAFIEQGVRPQLRAAVEIIYPASAGVERSRLLIEGLLGETQLIEQAAARISRDIDRVQIAAHVEALRVLLEALLGKIADLLMPALAEASGVSLADLAAQLPAIPAEPAQAAQSGAAGDGHGGHGGHGGCGCGEQDEEMPELDVREIPHAIRHATVFGAFDAVPIGGSMLLVAPHDPIPLLHQLAERSGGRLAVGYEERGPEAWRLRLTRV
;
A
#
# COMPACT_ATOMS: atom_id res chain seq x y z
N MET A 1 -18.95 -8.24 -7.16
CA MET A 1 -18.98 -8.49 -8.61
C MET A 1 -17.84 -7.68 -9.21
N THR A 2 -16.61 -8.17 -9.06
CA THR A 2 -15.41 -7.54 -9.64
C THR A 2 -15.20 -8.16 -11.01
N THR A 3 -15.42 -7.34 -12.03
CA THR A 3 -15.09 -7.63 -13.41
C THR A 3 -13.59 -7.89 -13.52
N ASN A 4 -13.24 -8.96 -14.23
CA ASN A 4 -11.89 -9.23 -14.66
C ASN A 4 -11.58 -8.23 -15.79
N ASP A 5 -11.30 -6.98 -15.43
CA ASP A 5 -11.04 -5.93 -16.42
C ASP A 5 -9.55 -6.03 -16.80
N VAL A 6 -9.28 -6.86 -17.80
CA VAL A 6 -8.23 -6.53 -18.78
C VAL A 6 -8.46 -5.07 -19.13
N VAL A 7 -7.54 -4.17 -18.78
CA VAL A 7 -7.67 -2.76 -19.13
C VAL A 7 -7.76 -2.70 -20.65
N VAL A 8 -8.96 -2.42 -21.17
CA VAL A 8 -9.20 -2.30 -22.62
C VAL A 8 -8.71 -0.92 -23.03
N ALA A 9 -7.40 -0.71 -22.96
CA ALA A 9 -6.82 0.57 -23.33
C ALA A 9 -6.95 0.78 -24.83
N THR A 10 -7.17 2.03 -25.23
CA THR A 10 -7.18 2.41 -26.64
C THR A 10 -5.79 2.26 -27.30
N SER A 11 -4.71 2.18 -26.51
CA SER A 11 -3.36 1.87 -26.97
C SER A 11 -2.50 1.16 -25.90
N ALA A 12 -1.43 0.47 -26.34
CA ALA A 12 -0.43 -0.12 -25.44
C ALA A 12 0.34 0.93 -24.61
N ALA A 13 0.49 2.14 -25.14
CA ALA A 13 1.11 3.25 -24.42
C ALA A 13 0.24 3.71 -23.26
N ASP A 14 -1.08 3.73 -23.43
CA ASP A 14 -2.02 4.07 -22.36
C ASP A 14 -2.07 2.99 -21.27
N SER A 15 -1.99 1.70 -21.64
CA SER A 15 -1.83 0.62 -20.65
C SER A 15 -0.56 0.80 -19.80
N ALA A 16 0.58 1.08 -20.44
CA ALA A 16 1.84 1.32 -19.73
C ALA A 16 1.76 2.55 -18.82
N ALA A 17 1.03 3.60 -19.25
CA ALA A 17 0.81 4.79 -18.44
C ALA A 17 0.00 4.51 -17.16
N VAL A 18 -1.00 3.61 -17.21
CA VAL A 18 -1.74 3.18 -16.00
C VAL A 18 -0.78 2.54 -14.99
N ASP A 19 0.07 1.63 -15.44
CA ASP A 19 1.03 0.93 -14.57
C ASP A 19 2.07 1.91 -13.99
N GLU A 20 2.53 2.88 -14.79
CA GLU A 20 3.44 3.93 -14.34
C GLU A 20 2.80 4.79 -13.24
N VAL A 21 1.56 5.25 -13.42
CA VAL A 21 0.84 6.04 -12.41
C VAL A 21 0.64 5.22 -11.13
N ARG A 22 0.28 3.93 -11.24
CA ARG A 22 0.14 3.05 -10.08
C ARG A 22 1.46 2.89 -9.33
N SER A 23 2.55 2.62 -10.03
CA SER A 23 3.88 2.50 -9.42
C SER A 23 4.30 3.78 -8.71
N ARG A 24 4.06 4.94 -9.33
CA ARG A 24 4.33 6.25 -8.75
C ARG A 24 3.55 6.47 -7.46
N TYR A 25 2.24 6.21 -7.45
CA TYR A 25 1.44 6.38 -6.23
C TYR A 25 1.80 5.38 -5.13
N ALA A 26 2.20 4.16 -5.48
CA ALA A 26 2.74 3.20 -4.51
C ALA A 26 4.02 3.73 -3.83
N GLU A 27 4.94 4.34 -4.58
CA GLU A 27 6.13 4.98 -4.03
C GLU A 27 5.78 6.12 -3.06
N LEU A 28 4.83 6.98 -3.45
CA LEU A 28 4.35 8.07 -2.60
C LEU A 28 3.79 7.55 -1.27
N LEU A 29 2.93 6.53 -1.33
CA LEU A 29 2.30 5.92 -0.16
C LEU A 29 3.33 5.22 0.73
N GLY A 30 4.30 4.52 0.15
CA GLY A 30 5.39 3.90 0.88
C GLY A 30 6.22 4.92 1.67
N ARG A 31 6.58 6.04 1.04
CA ARG A 31 7.31 7.12 1.71
C ARG A 31 6.50 7.79 2.81
N GLN A 32 5.21 8.04 2.55
CA GLN A 32 4.32 8.59 3.57
C GLN A 32 4.23 7.66 4.80
N ALA A 33 4.09 6.35 4.58
CA ALA A 33 4.00 5.36 5.65
C ALA A 33 5.29 5.32 6.49
N ALA A 34 6.47 5.37 5.84
CA ALA A 34 7.76 5.42 6.53
C ALA A 34 7.90 6.67 7.41
N LEU A 35 7.51 7.84 6.91
CA LEU A 35 7.51 9.09 7.67
C LEU A 35 6.52 9.05 8.85
N GLY A 36 5.33 8.47 8.64
CA GLY A 36 4.35 8.26 9.70
C GLY A 36 4.87 7.35 10.82
N ALA A 37 5.53 6.25 10.46
CA ALA A 37 6.16 5.36 11.42
C ALA A 37 7.27 6.06 12.22
N ALA A 38 8.08 6.93 11.57
CA ALA A 38 9.10 7.72 12.25
C ALA A 38 8.51 8.71 13.26
N VAL A 39 7.42 9.40 12.91
CA VAL A 39 6.69 10.28 13.84
C VAL A 39 6.18 9.47 15.03
N PHE A 40 5.50 8.35 14.78
CA PHE A 40 4.92 7.51 15.82
C PHE A 40 5.99 6.99 16.80
N ALA A 41 7.11 6.48 16.28
CA ALA A 41 8.22 6.00 17.09
C ALA A 41 8.82 7.09 17.99
N ALA A 42 8.77 8.35 17.55
CA ALA A 42 9.35 9.47 18.27
C ALA A 42 8.41 10.13 19.31
N VAL A 43 7.09 9.87 19.28
CA VAL A 43 6.09 10.55 20.13
C VAL A 43 6.45 10.53 21.62
N GLY A 44 6.83 9.36 22.14
CA GLY A 44 7.16 9.15 23.55
C GLY A 44 8.63 9.41 23.91
N THR A 45 9.46 9.80 22.93
CA THR A 45 10.90 9.95 23.13
C THR A 45 11.28 11.38 23.51
N ALA A 46 12.24 11.52 24.41
CA ALA A 46 12.87 12.80 24.71
C ALA A 46 13.91 13.14 23.63
N GLY A 47 14.03 14.42 23.29
CA GLY A 47 15.01 14.90 22.29
C GLY A 47 14.36 15.43 21.00
N PRO A 48 15.19 15.75 19.98
CA PRO A 48 14.76 16.44 18.76
C PRO A 48 14.09 15.51 17.73
N GLY A 49 14.15 14.19 17.92
CA GLY A 49 13.73 13.21 16.90
C GLY A 49 12.27 13.37 16.44
N PHE A 50 11.37 13.77 17.35
CA PHE A 50 9.98 14.07 16.97
C PHE A 50 9.90 15.29 16.05
N ASP A 51 10.60 16.36 16.40
CA ASP A 51 10.57 17.62 15.65
C ASP A 51 11.23 17.43 14.26
N ASP A 52 12.27 16.60 14.17
CA ASP A 52 12.89 16.20 12.90
C ASP A 52 11.93 15.40 12.03
N ALA A 53 11.28 14.37 12.58
CA ALA A 53 10.30 13.56 11.86
C ALA A 53 9.09 14.39 11.41
N HIS A 54 8.60 15.29 12.27
CA HIS A 54 7.51 16.21 11.94
C HIS A 54 7.87 17.17 10.81
N ARG A 55 9.07 17.77 10.84
CA ARG A 55 9.59 18.59 9.73
C ARG A 55 9.70 17.80 8.44
N ALA A 56 10.15 16.55 8.50
CA ALA A 56 10.25 15.69 7.32
C ALA A 56 8.88 15.40 6.71
N VAL A 57 7.85 15.15 7.55
CA VAL A 57 6.46 15.04 7.08
C VAL A 57 5.98 16.33 6.42
N GLN A 58 6.18 17.49 7.05
CA GLN A 58 5.77 18.77 6.48
C GLN A 58 6.43 19.05 5.12
N ALA A 59 7.73 18.78 5.00
CA ALA A 59 8.46 18.92 3.75
C ALA A 59 7.92 17.96 2.67
N PHE A 60 7.64 16.71 3.04
CA PHE A 60 7.08 15.72 2.11
C PHE A 60 5.66 16.08 1.67
N ILE A 61 4.83 16.63 2.55
CA ILE A 61 3.50 17.15 2.18
C ILE A 61 3.65 18.22 1.10
N GLU A 62 4.54 19.20 1.31
CA GLU A 62 4.69 20.31 0.37
C GLU A 62 5.33 19.92 -0.97
N GLN A 63 6.34 19.06 -0.92
CA GLN A 63 7.16 18.74 -2.11
C GLN A 63 6.68 17.48 -2.83
N GLY A 64 6.04 16.55 -2.12
CA GLY A 64 5.57 15.27 -2.65
C GLY A 64 4.06 15.24 -2.85
N VAL A 65 3.30 15.47 -1.77
CA VAL A 65 1.83 15.26 -1.78
C VAL A 65 1.10 16.34 -2.57
N ARG A 66 1.29 17.63 -2.23
CA ARG A 66 0.53 18.74 -2.84
C ARG A 66 0.66 18.83 -4.35
N PRO A 67 1.84 18.63 -4.96
CA PRO A 67 1.95 18.62 -6.42
C PRO A 67 1.06 17.56 -7.07
N GLN A 68 0.95 16.36 -6.46
CA GLN A 68 0.08 15.30 -6.98
C GLN A 68 -1.40 15.66 -6.86
N LEU A 69 -1.81 16.23 -5.72
CA LEU A 69 -3.20 16.69 -5.53
C LEU A 69 -3.56 17.80 -6.52
N ARG A 70 -2.64 18.73 -6.75
CA ARG A 70 -2.82 19.79 -7.76
C ARG A 70 -2.96 19.20 -9.15
N ALA A 71 -2.09 18.26 -9.53
CA ALA A 71 -2.18 17.60 -10.83
C ALA A 71 -3.48 16.81 -10.98
N ALA A 72 -3.99 16.19 -9.91
CA ALA A 72 -5.30 15.53 -9.94
C ALA A 72 -6.41 16.52 -10.28
N VAL A 73 -6.45 17.69 -9.63
CA VAL A 73 -7.48 18.72 -9.83
C VAL A 73 -7.34 19.48 -11.15
N GLU A 74 -6.12 19.80 -11.56
CA GLU A 74 -5.87 20.68 -12.72
C GLU A 74 -5.73 19.90 -14.04
N ILE A 75 -5.36 18.62 -13.99
CA ILE A 75 -5.05 17.81 -15.18
C ILE A 75 -5.99 16.61 -15.28
N ILE A 76 -6.01 15.74 -14.27
CA ILE A 76 -6.72 14.45 -14.36
C ILE A 76 -8.24 14.65 -14.37
N TYR A 77 -8.80 15.40 -13.42
CA TYR A 77 -10.25 15.57 -13.32
C TYR A 77 -10.86 16.29 -14.54
N PRO A 78 -10.25 17.37 -15.08
CA PRO A 78 -10.73 17.98 -16.32
C PRO A 78 -10.67 17.04 -17.52
N ALA A 79 -9.60 16.26 -17.66
CA ALA A 79 -9.48 15.26 -18.73
C ALA A 79 -10.55 14.15 -18.63
N SER A 80 -11.05 13.90 -17.41
CA SER A 80 -12.10 12.92 -17.14
C SER A 80 -13.52 13.44 -17.40
N ALA A 81 -13.70 14.75 -17.68
CA ALA A 81 -15.02 15.36 -17.85
C ALA A 81 -15.84 14.74 -19.00
N GLY A 82 -15.17 14.18 -20.02
CA GLY A 82 -15.83 13.48 -21.14
C GLY A 82 -16.22 12.03 -20.84
N VAL A 83 -15.87 11.49 -19.67
CA VAL A 83 -16.09 10.09 -19.30
C VAL A 83 -17.28 10.00 -18.33
N GLU A 84 -18.48 9.74 -18.85
CA GLU A 84 -19.74 9.81 -18.09
C GLU A 84 -19.72 8.99 -16.79
N ARG A 85 -19.18 7.77 -16.82
CA ARG A 85 -19.08 6.88 -15.64
C ARG A 85 -18.18 7.43 -14.52
N SER A 86 -17.30 8.39 -14.81
CA SER A 86 -16.37 8.98 -13.85
C SER A 86 -16.95 10.17 -13.08
N ARG A 87 -18.10 10.72 -13.50
CA ARG A 87 -18.62 12.00 -13.00
C ARG A 87 -18.83 12.03 -11.48
N LEU A 88 -19.53 11.03 -10.94
CA LEU A 88 -19.79 10.92 -9.50
C LEU A 88 -18.52 10.58 -8.70
N LEU A 89 -17.60 9.82 -9.31
CA LEU A 89 -16.31 9.51 -8.68
C LEU A 89 -15.50 10.80 -8.50
N ILE A 90 -15.41 11.64 -9.53
CA ILE A 90 -14.68 12.93 -9.48
C ILE A 90 -15.27 13.85 -8.41
N GLU A 91 -16.60 13.93 -8.30
CA GLU A 91 -17.25 14.74 -7.25
C GLU A 91 -16.81 14.29 -5.85
N GLY A 92 -16.75 12.98 -5.59
CA GLY A 92 -16.23 12.43 -4.34
C GLY A 92 -14.73 12.70 -4.14
N LEU A 93 -13.92 12.53 -5.19
CA LEU A 93 -12.47 12.73 -5.15
C LEU A 93 -12.08 14.20 -4.88
N LEU A 94 -12.87 15.16 -5.38
CA LEU A 94 -12.71 16.58 -5.03
C LEU A 94 -12.90 16.82 -3.53
N GLY A 95 -13.93 16.22 -2.93
CA GLY A 95 -14.16 16.30 -1.49
C GLY A 95 -13.02 15.69 -0.68
N GLU A 96 -12.50 14.53 -1.10
CA GLU A 96 -11.36 13.88 -0.43
C GLU A 96 -10.06 14.67 -0.57
N THR A 97 -9.82 15.28 -1.72
CA THR A 97 -8.68 16.19 -1.91
C THR A 97 -8.73 17.33 -0.89
N GLN A 98 -9.92 17.89 -0.61
CA GLN A 98 -10.09 18.90 0.43
C GLN A 98 -9.88 18.34 1.85
N LEU A 99 -10.30 17.11 2.13
CA LEU A 99 -10.07 16.46 3.43
C LEU A 99 -8.57 16.24 3.68
N ILE A 100 -7.82 15.85 2.65
CA ILE A 100 -6.36 15.70 2.70
C ILE A 100 -5.69 17.03 3.01
N GLU A 101 -6.09 18.09 2.32
CA GLU A 101 -5.59 19.45 2.56
C GLU A 101 -5.89 19.96 3.98
N GLN A 102 -7.08 19.63 4.52
CA GLN A 102 -7.42 19.92 5.91
C GLN A 102 -6.55 19.13 6.89
N ALA A 103 -6.30 17.84 6.65
CA ALA A 103 -5.41 17.02 7.47
C ALA A 103 -3.98 17.59 7.46
N ALA A 104 -3.45 17.93 6.28
CA ALA A 104 -2.15 18.59 6.12
C ALA A 104 -2.08 19.91 6.90
N ALA A 105 -3.12 20.74 6.84
CA ALA A 105 -3.17 21.98 7.60
C ALA A 105 -3.16 21.77 9.13
N ARG A 106 -3.80 20.71 9.63
CA ARG A 106 -3.74 20.35 11.06
C ARG A 106 -2.34 19.90 11.47
N ILE A 107 -1.70 19.04 10.67
CA ILE A 107 -0.30 18.62 10.90
C ILE A 107 0.63 19.83 11.03
N SER A 108 0.43 20.87 10.22
CA SER A 108 1.30 22.06 10.25
C SER A 108 1.05 23.03 11.39
N ARG A 109 -0.15 23.03 11.99
CA ARG A 109 -0.58 24.04 12.97
C ARG A 109 -0.62 23.51 14.40
N ASP A 110 -0.81 22.22 14.58
CA ASP A 110 -0.85 21.62 15.90
C ASP A 110 0.54 21.59 16.54
N ILE A 111 0.56 21.59 17.86
CA ILE A 111 1.76 21.53 18.71
C ILE A 111 1.77 20.28 19.59
N ASP A 112 0.62 19.60 19.73
CA ASP A 112 0.54 18.38 20.52
C ASP A 112 1.06 17.18 19.72
N ARG A 113 2.05 16.47 20.27
CA ARG A 113 2.73 15.37 19.59
C ARG A 113 1.81 14.21 19.25
N VAL A 114 0.85 13.91 20.12
CA VAL A 114 -0.10 12.81 19.94
C VAL A 114 -1.11 13.18 18.85
N GLN A 115 -1.63 14.42 18.86
CA GLN A 115 -2.51 14.92 17.81
C GLN A 115 -1.82 14.97 16.45
N ILE A 116 -0.57 15.43 16.39
CA ILE A 116 0.21 15.43 15.16
C ILE A 116 0.34 14.00 14.62
N ALA A 117 0.73 13.02 15.46
CA ALA A 117 0.84 11.63 15.03
C ALA A 117 -0.50 11.07 14.50
N ALA A 118 -1.61 11.39 15.18
CA ALA A 118 -2.95 11.01 14.73
C ALA A 118 -3.33 11.66 13.39
N HIS A 119 -2.99 12.93 13.18
CA HIS A 119 -3.23 13.62 11.92
C HIS A 119 -2.37 13.08 10.77
N VAL A 120 -1.12 12.68 11.05
CA VAL A 120 -0.26 12.02 10.06
C VAL A 120 -0.83 10.67 9.63
N GLU A 121 -1.39 9.90 10.56
CA GLU A 121 -2.04 8.63 10.23
C GLU A 121 -3.37 8.84 9.48
N ALA A 122 -4.15 9.85 9.86
CA ALA A 122 -5.35 10.22 9.09
C ALA A 122 -5.01 10.64 7.66
N LEU A 123 -3.92 11.40 7.47
CA LEU A 123 -3.41 11.76 6.16
C LEU A 123 -3.04 10.52 5.33
N ARG A 124 -2.38 9.52 5.93
CA ARG A 124 -2.04 8.25 5.26
C ARG A 124 -3.28 7.59 4.66
N VAL A 125 -4.30 7.38 5.49
CA VAL A 125 -5.51 6.65 5.10
C VAL A 125 -6.27 7.41 4.01
N LEU A 126 -6.36 8.75 4.12
CA LEU A 126 -7.00 9.57 3.10
C LEU A 126 -6.24 9.53 1.77
N LEU A 127 -4.90 9.56 1.80
CA LEU A 127 -4.07 9.44 0.60
C LEU A 127 -4.22 8.07 -0.05
N GLU A 128 -4.18 6.99 0.73
CA GLU A 128 -4.37 5.62 0.22
C GLU A 128 -5.72 5.48 -0.48
N ALA A 129 -6.79 6.00 0.13
CA ALA A 129 -8.13 5.98 -0.44
C ALA A 129 -8.25 6.79 -1.73
N LEU A 130 -7.73 8.04 -1.75
CA LEU A 130 -7.79 8.90 -2.92
C LEU A 130 -6.97 8.32 -4.07
N LEU A 131 -5.69 8.01 -3.83
CA LEU A 131 -4.76 7.58 -4.86
C LEU A 131 -5.13 6.21 -5.42
N GLY A 132 -5.62 5.30 -4.58
CA GLY A 132 -6.14 4.01 -5.03
C GLY A 132 -7.32 4.18 -5.98
N LYS A 133 -8.29 5.05 -5.67
CA LYS A 133 -9.41 5.32 -6.58
C LYS A 133 -9.00 6.00 -7.87
N ILE A 134 -8.00 6.88 -7.83
CA ILE A 134 -7.45 7.45 -9.05
C ILE A 134 -6.79 6.35 -9.89
N ALA A 135 -5.85 5.59 -9.32
CA ALA A 135 -5.08 4.58 -10.05
C ALA A 135 -5.92 3.38 -10.53
N ASP A 136 -6.88 2.92 -9.73
CA ASP A 136 -7.57 1.65 -10.00
C ASP A 136 -8.95 1.84 -10.64
N LEU A 137 -9.55 3.03 -10.53
CA LEU A 137 -10.86 3.31 -11.14
C LEU A 137 -10.76 4.37 -12.23
N LEU A 138 -10.11 5.50 -11.95
CA LEU A 138 -10.11 6.63 -12.88
C LEU A 138 -9.14 6.42 -14.06
N MET A 139 -7.92 5.95 -13.80
CA MET A 139 -6.92 5.73 -14.85
C MET A 139 -7.36 4.68 -15.89
N PRO A 140 -7.88 3.49 -15.52
CA PRO A 140 -8.41 2.54 -16.49
C PRO A 140 -9.60 3.14 -17.27
N ALA A 141 -10.45 3.91 -16.58
CA ALA A 141 -11.60 4.52 -17.23
C ALA A 141 -11.21 5.55 -18.30
N LEU A 142 -10.11 6.28 -18.08
CA LEU A 142 -9.50 7.20 -19.05
C LEU A 142 -8.80 6.45 -20.19
N ALA A 143 -8.07 5.37 -19.89
CA ALA A 143 -7.37 4.56 -20.90
C ALA A 143 -8.33 3.94 -21.92
N GLU A 144 -9.55 3.58 -21.49
CA GLU A 144 -10.63 3.06 -22.33
C GLU A 144 -11.36 4.15 -23.15
N ALA A 145 -11.26 5.43 -22.75
CA ALA A 145 -12.02 6.50 -23.36
C ALA A 145 -11.36 6.99 -24.67
N SER A 146 -12.12 6.95 -25.77
CA SER A 146 -11.68 7.55 -27.04
C SER A 146 -11.56 9.07 -26.91
N GLY A 147 -10.40 9.63 -27.26
CA GLY A 147 -10.17 11.09 -27.27
C GLY A 147 -9.34 11.63 -26.10
N VAL A 148 -8.91 10.75 -25.18
CA VAL A 148 -7.93 11.07 -24.15
C VAL A 148 -6.68 10.22 -24.38
N SER A 149 -5.52 10.87 -24.50
CA SER A 149 -4.22 10.18 -24.48
C SER A 149 -3.74 10.12 -23.04
N LEU A 150 -3.81 8.94 -22.42
CA LEU A 150 -3.39 8.77 -21.04
C LEU A 150 -1.86 8.86 -20.92
N ALA A 151 -1.13 8.40 -21.93
CA ALA A 151 0.32 8.57 -22.00
C ALA A 151 0.73 10.06 -21.96
N ASP A 152 0.07 10.92 -22.73
CA ASP A 152 0.37 12.37 -22.73
C ASP A 152 -0.04 13.04 -21.42
N LEU A 153 -1.10 12.57 -20.76
CA LEU A 153 -1.48 13.04 -19.42
C LEU A 153 -0.46 12.62 -18.37
N ALA A 154 -0.03 11.36 -18.39
CA ALA A 154 0.94 10.82 -17.44
C ALA A 154 2.29 11.55 -17.52
N ALA A 155 2.71 11.95 -18.72
CA ALA A 155 3.92 12.75 -18.94
C ALA A 155 3.85 14.16 -18.33
N GLN A 156 2.66 14.68 -18.07
CA GLN A 156 2.47 15.99 -17.43
C GLN A 156 2.40 15.91 -15.89
N LEU A 157 2.33 14.70 -15.33
CA LEU A 157 2.24 14.52 -13.89
C LEU A 157 3.57 14.88 -13.22
N PRO A 158 3.54 15.52 -12.05
CA PRO A 158 4.76 15.88 -11.34
C PRO A 158 5.52 14.62 -10.92
N ALA A 159 6.85 14.70 -11.01
CA ALA A 159 7.72 13.69 -10.41
C ALA A 159 7.56 13.71 -8.88
N ILE A 160 7.70 12.54 -8.26
CA ILE A 160 7.86 12.46 -6.82
C ILE A 160 9.33 12.78 -6.53
N PRO A 161 9.65 13.76 -5.66
CA PRO A 161 11.04 14.03 -5.31
C PRO A 161 11.69 12.77 -4.76
N ALA A 162 12.89 12.43 -5.22
CA ALA A 162 13.67 11.37 -4.61
C ALA A 162 13.89 11.66 -3.10
N GLU A 163 14.08 10.62 -2.29
CA GLU A 163 14.53 10.86 -0.92
C GLU A 163 15.86 11.62 -0.94
N PRO A 164 16.04 12.68 -0.12
CA PRO A 164 17.39 13.13 0.16
C PRO A 164 18.12 11.94 0.77
N ALA A 165 19.23 11.52 0.16
CA ALA A 165 20.03 10.39 0.63
C ALA A 165 20.32 10.56 2.13
N GLN A 166 19.61 9.80 2.96
CA GLN A 166 19.83 9.82 4.40
C GLN A 166 21.20 9.15 4.62
N ALA A 167 22.13 9.91 5.21
CA ALA A 167 23.42 9.39 5.64
C ALA A 167 23.17 8.12 6.45
N ALA A 168 23.78 7.02 5.99
CA ALA A 168 23.75 5.72 6.64
C ALA A 168 23.88 5.91 8.15
N GLN A 169 22.88 5.45 8.90
CA GLN A 169 22.94 5.36 10.35
C GLN A 169 24.08 4.40 10.70
N SER A 170 25.25 4.97 11.03
CA SER A 170 26.40 4.24 11.55
C SER A 170 26.12 3.83 12.99
N GLY A 171 25.39 2.72 13.15
CA GLY A 171 25.30 1.98 14.40
C GLY A 171 26.37 0.89 14.42
N ALA A 172 27.57 1.18 14.93
CA ALA A 172 28.53 0.15 15.36
C ALA A 172 29.65 0.76 16.22
N ALA A 173 29.52 0.62 17.54
CA ALA A 173 30.64 0.51 18.47
C ALA A 173 30.12 -0.09 19.78
N GLY A 174 30.09 -1.41 19.83
CA GLY A 174 29.90 -2.19 21.05
C GLY A 174 30.98 -3.26 21.07
N ASP A 175 32.12 -2.94 21.67
CA ASP A 175 33.26 -3.83 21.82
C ASP A 175 32.89 -5.04 22.68
N GLY A 176 33.26 -6.22 22.17
CA GLY A 176 32.94 -7.51 22.75
C GLY A 176 33.83 -7.90 23.94
N HIS A 177 33.29 -8.79 24.76
CA HIS A 177 34.06 -9.68 25.62
C HIS A 177 33.30 -10.97 25.92
N GLY A 178 34.04 -12.09 25.87
CA GLY A 178 33.77 -13.27 26.70
C GLY A 178 33.21 -14.49 25.99
N GLY A 179 34.10 -15.41 25.59
CA GLY A 179 33.74 -16.74 25.11
C GLY A 179 33.65 -17.82 26.20
N HIS A 180 33.17 -18.99 25.76
CA HIS A 180 33.34 -20.39 26.21
C HIS A 180 31.98 -21.09 25.98
N GLY A 181 31.86 -22.21 25.29
CA GLY A 181 32.50 -23.51 25.53
C GLY A 181 31.35 -24.53 25.47
N GLY A 182 31.40 -25.46 24.53
CA GLY A 182 30.23 -26.26 24.12
C GLY A 182 29.76 -27.30 25.14
N HIS A 183 28.57 -27.86 24.90
CA HIS A 183 28.32 -29.30 24.80
C HIS A 183 26.85 -29.55 24.41
N GLY A 184 26.67 -30.48 23.46
CA GLY A 184 25.69 -31.58 23.52
C GLY A 184 24.21 -31.25 23.62
N GLY A 185 23.46 -31.69 22.59
CA GLY A 185 22.05 -32.00 22.76
C GLY A 185 21.19 -31.70 21.55
N CYS A 186 21.17 -32.64 20.59
CA CYS A 186 20.01 -32.79 19.71
C CYS A 186 18.81 -33.20 20.58
N GLY A 187 17.65 -32.55 20.41
CA GLY A 187 16.42 -33.05 21.01
C GLY A 187 15.33 -32.00 21.24
N CYS A 188 14.54 -31.73 20.21
CA CYS A 188 13.08 -31.59 20.34
C CYS A 188 12.46 -31.68 18.95
N GLY A 189 11.98 -32.87 18.61
CA GLY A 189 10.92 -33.02 17.63
C GLY A 189 9.62 -32.68 18.33
N GLU A 190 8.89 -31.73 17.76
CA GLU A 190 7.45 -31.63 17.90
C GLU A 190 6.90 -31.69 16.47
N GLN A 191 6.39 -32.88 16.13
CA GLN A 191 5.50 -33.07 15.00
C GLN A 191 4.11 -32.70 15.49
N ASP A 192 3.72 -31.46 15.29
CA ASP A 192 2.36 -31.15 14.95
C ASP A 192 2.40 -30.74 13.48
N GLU A 193 1.81 -31.53 12.58
CA GLU A 193 1.48 -31.09 11.22
C GLU A 193 0.35 -30.04 11.32
N GLU A 194 0.60 -28.94 12.03
CA GLU A 194 -0.23 -27.77 11.95
C GLU A 194 -0.02 -27.15 10.57
N MET A 195 -1.08 -27.21 9.78
CA MET A 195 -1.15 -26.56 8.48
C MET A 195 -0.70 -25.10 8.63
N PRO A 196 0.36 -24.65 7.93
CA PRO A 196 0.94 -23.32 8.13
C PRO A 196 -0.12 -22.22 8.04
N GLU A 197 -0.24 -21.40 9.08
CA GLU A 197 -1.22 -20.31 9.15
C GLU A 197 -0.58 -18.96 8.82
N LEU A 198 -1.26 -18.19 7.98
CA LEU A 198 -0.92 -16.81 7.64
C LEU A 198 -2.10 -15.89 7.97
N ASP A 199 -1.97 -15.12 9.05
CA ASP A 199 -2.94 -14.07 9.38
C ASP A 199 -2.58 -12.75 8.68
N VAL A 200 -3.35 -12.39 7.67
CA VAL A 200 -3.10 -11.16 6.91
C VAL A 200 -3.59 -9.89 7.60
N ARG A 201 -4.35 -10.01 8.70
CA ARG A 201 -4.80 -8.85 9.49
C ARG A 201 -3.63 -8.14 10.15
N GLU A 202 -2.58 -8.89 10.48
CA GLU A 202 -1.34 -8.38 11.09
C GLU A 202 -0.36 -7.82 10.04
N ILE A 203 -0.63 -8.06 8.75
CA ILE A 203 0.25 -7.67 7.65
C ILE A 203 -0.23 -6.34 7.05
N PRO A 204 0.66 -5.33 6.91
CA PRO A 204 0.34 -4.08 6.24
C PRO A 204 -0.24 -4.32 4.85
N HIS A 205 -1.34 -3.62 4.52
CA HIS A 205 -2.08 -3.81 3.29
C HIS A 205 -1.20 -3.74 2.02
N ALA A 206 -0.23 -2.81 2.00
CA ALA A 206 0.69 -2.60 0.87
C ALA A 206 1.54 -3.82 0.48
N ILE A 207 1.89 -4.71 1.43
CA ILE A 207 2.70 -5.91 1.17
C ILE A 207 1.89 -7.19 1.24
N ARG A 208 0.66 -7.12 1.74
CA ARG A 208 -0.19 -8.28 2.06
C ARG A 208 -0.32 -9.28 0.91
N HIS A 209 -0.65 -8.80 -0.30
CA HIS A 209 -0.78 -9.68 -1.46
C HIS A 209 0.55 -10.35 -1.83
N ALA A 210 1.64 -9.58 -1.85
CA ALA A 210 2.97 -10.14 -2.12
C ALA A 210 3.36 -11.20 -1.07
N THR A 211 3.06 -10.96 0.20
CA THR A 211 3.30 -11.93 1.28
C THR A 211 2.47 -13.18 1.12
N VAL A 212 1.17 -13.06 0.81
CA VAL A 212 0.31 -14.23 0.55
C VAL A 212 0.78 -15.02 -0.66
N PHE A 213 1.19 -14.35 -1.74
CA PHE A 213 1.73 -15.02 -2.91
C PHE A 213 3.03 -15.77 -2.62
N GLY A 214 3.96 -15.13 -1.91
CA GLY A 214 5.21 -15.78 -1.52
C GLY A 214 4.98 -16.98 -0.60
N ALA A 215 4.07 -16.83 0.38
CA ALA A 215 3.69 -17.91 1.28
C ALA A 215 3.06 -19.09 0.53
N PHE A 216 2.14 -18.83 -0.40
CA PHE A 216 1.51 -19.87 -1.20
C PHE A 216 2.48 -20.54 -2.18
N ASP A 217 3.39 -19.78 -2.80
CA ASP A 217 4.41 -20.32 -3.70
C ASP A 217 5.38 -21.28 -2.96
N ALA A 218 5.56 -21.07 -1.65
CA ALA A 218 6.34 -21.95 -0.78
C ALA A 218 5.59 -23.22 -0.36
N VAL A 219 4.27 -23.30 -0.53
CA VAL A 219 3.49 -24.52 -0.26
C VAL A 219 3.86 -25.60 -1.27
N PRO A 220 4.24 -26.82 -0.85
CA PRO A 220 4.53 -27.92 -1.76
C PRO A 220 3.29 -28.34 -2.54
N ILE A 221 3.47 -28.95 -3.72
CA ILE A 221 2.35 -29.52 -4.49
C ILE A 221 1.66 -30.60 -3.63
N GLY A 222 0.33 -30.54 -3.51
CA GLY A 222 -0.48 -31.36 -2.62
C GLY A 222 -0.54 -30.85 -1.18
N GLY A 223 0.25 -29.83 -0.82
CA GLY A 223 0.24 -29.18 0.48
C GLY A 223 -0.80 -28.07 0.59
N SER A 224 -1.10 -27.70 1.84
CA SER A 224 -2.05 -26.65 2.16
C SER A 224 -1.48 -25.64 3.17
N MET A 225 -2.02 -24.42 3.14
CA MET A 225 -1.84 -23.40 4.17
C MET A 225 -3.20 -22.82 4.56
N LEU A 226 -3.30 -22.28 5.77
CA LEU A 226 -4.48 -21.56 6.25
C LEU A 226 -4.27 -20.05 6.11
N LEU A 227 -5.22 -19.37 5.49
CA LEU A 227 -5.24 -17.92 5.34
C LEU A 227 -6.33 -17.33 6.24
N VAL A 228 -5.97 -16.37 7.10
CA VAL A 228 -6.92 -15.64 7.94
C VAL A 228 -7.04 -14.19 7.46
N ALA A 229 -8.26 -13.78 7.11
CA ALA A 229 -8.53 -12.46 6.55
C ALA A 229 -9.65 -11.72 7.32
N PRO A 230 -9.66 -10.37 7.30
CA PRO A 230 -10.71 -9.58 7.95
C PRO A 230 -12.05 -9.59 7.20
N HIS A 231 -12.07 -10.07 5.95
CA HIS A 231 -13.24 -10.24 5.10
C HIS A 231 -12.94 -11.34 4.05
N ASP A 232 -13.96 -11.78 3.30
CA ASP A 232 -13.79 -12.77 2.21
C ASP A 232 -12.83 -12.25 1.13
N PRO A 233 -11.63 -12.82 0.96
CA PRO A 233 -10.58 -12.26 0.12
C PRO A 233 -10.74 -12.65 -1.37
N ILE A 234 -11.95 -12.58 -1.92
CA ILE A 234 -12.27 -13.03 -3.28
C ILE A 234 -11.30 -12.48 -4.35
N PRO A 235 -10.94 -11.17 -4.36
CA PRO A 235 -10.00 -10.65 -5.36
C PRO A 235 -8.61 -11.27 -5.27
N LEU A 236 -8.11 -11.51 -4.05
CA LEU A 236 -6.82 -12.15 -3.80
C LEU A 236 -6.84 -13.62 -4.24
N LEU A 237 -7.92 -14.35 -3.99
CA LEU A 237 -8.07 -15.74 -4.43
C LEU A 237 -8.04 -15.84 -5.96
N HIS A 238 -8.68 -14.90 -6.66
CA HIS A 238 -8.64 -14.84 -8.12
C HIS A 238 -7.22 -14.61 -8.64
N GLN A 239 -6.52 -13.61 -8.09
CA GLN A 239 -5.12 -13.33 -8.48
C GLN A 239 -4.19 -14.52 -8.21
N LEU A 240 -4.38 -15.20 -7.08
CA LEU A 240 -3.62 -16.39 -6.71
C LEU A 240 -3.90 -17.56 -7.68
N ALA A 241 -5.14 -17.75 -8.10
CA ALA A 241 -5.52 -18.75 -9.10
C ALA A 241 -4.91 -18.44 -10.47
N GLU A 242 -4.94 -17.18 -10.92
CA GLU A 242 -4.33 -16.76 -12.19
C GLU A 242 -2.82 -16.96 -12.20
N ARG A 243 -2.13 -16.49 -11.16
CA ARG A 243 -0.67 -16.62 -11.01
C ARG A 243 -0.23 -18.08 -10.90
N SER A 244 -1.01 -18.93 -10.22
CA SER A 244 -0.72 -20.36 -10.10
C SER A 244 -1.15 -21.17 -11.33
N GLY A 245 -1.73 -20.53 -12.36
CA GLY A 245 -2.21 -21.23 -13.55
C GLY A 245 -3.34 -22.23 -13.24
N GLY A 246 -4.23 -21.86 -12.31
CA GLY A 246 -5.34 -22.68 -11.84
C GLY A 246 -4.97 -23.76 -10.82
N ARG A 247 -3.71 -23.81 -10.37
CA ARG A 247 -3.22 -24.80 -9.38
C ARG A 247 -3.52 -24.39 -7.93
N LEU A 248 -4.74 -23.94 -7.70
CA LEU A 248 -5.24 -23.52 -6.39
C LEU A 248 -6.59 -24.18 -6.13
N ALA A 249 -6.71 -24.88 -5.02
CA ALA A 249 -7.99 -25.30 -4.44
C ALA A 249 -8.25 -24.53 -3.13
N VAL A 250 -9.47 -24.01 -2.98
CA VAL A 250 -9.88 -23.17 -1.83
C VAL A 250 -10.96 -23.88 -1.03
N GLY A 251 -10.71 -24.12 0.25
CA GLY A 251 -11.68 -24.55 1.25
C GLY A 251 -12.00 -23.41 2.21
N TYR A 252 -13.27 -23.27 2.59
CA TYR A 252 -13.67 -22.29 3.62
C TYR A 252 -13.86 -23.03 4.94
N GLU A 253 -13.01 -22.72 5.93
CA GLU A 253 -13.11 -23.28 7.28
C GLU A 253 -14.05 -22.41 8.14
N GLU A 254 -13.99 -21.10 7.97
CA GLU A 254 -14.84 -20.13 8.68
C GLU A 254 -15.23 -18.98 7.75
N ARG A 255 -16.48 -18.52 7.85
CA ARG A 255 -17.08 -17.49 7.00
C ARG A 255 -17.63 -16.32 7.83
N GLY A 256 -16.78 -15.66 8.62
CA GLY A 256 -17.10 -14.43 9.36
C GLY A 256 -18.24 -14.57 10.39
N PRO A 257 -18.63 -13.46 11.06
CA PRO A 257 -18.16 -12.07 10.86
C PRO A 257 -16.86 -11.69 11.58
N GLU A 258 -16.36 -12.49 12.53
CA GLU A 258 -15.18 -12.16 13.33
C GLU A 258 -13.85 -12.42 12.58
N ALA A 259 -13.79 -13.50 11.80
CA ALA A 259 -12.65 -13.81 10.93
C ALA A 259 -13.08 -14.68 9.73
N TRP A 260 -12.35 -14.57 8.62
CA TRP A 260 -12.47 -15.48 7.49
C TRP A 260 -11.26 -16.40 7.47
N ARG A 261 -11.47 -17.72 7.63
CA ARG A 261 -10.41 -18.72 7.63
C ARG A 261 -10.56 -19.60 6.39
N LEU A 262 -9.57 -19.58 5.51
CA LEU A 262 -9.59 -20.28 4.23
C LEU A 262 -8.39 -21.22 4.11
N ARG A 263 -8.65 -22.48 3.78
CA ARG A 263 -7.62 -23.46 3.44
C ARG A 263 -7.25 -23.30 1.96
N LEU A 264 -6.01 -22.94 1.68
CA LEU A 264 -5.47 -22.83 0.33
C LEU A 264 -4.58 -24.04 0.05
N THR A 265 -4.91 -24.81 -0.98
CA THR A 265 -4.17 -26.02 -1.36
C THR A 265 -3.56 -25.84 -2.75
N ARG A 266 -2.28 -26.16 -2.89
CA ARG A 266 -1.60 -26.15 -4.18
C ARG A 266 -1.81 -27.50 -4.87
N VAL A 267 -2.50 -27.52 -6.00
CA VAL A 267 -2.84 -28.75 -6.75
C VAL A 267 -1.94 -29.01 -7.94
#